data_AF-A0A146JXI3-F1
#
_entry.id   AF-A0A146JXI3-F1
#
_cell.length_a   1.000
_cell.length_b   1.000
_cell.length_c   1.000
_cell.angle_alpha   90.00
_cell.angle_beta   90.00
_cell.angle_gamma   90.00
#
_symmetry.space_group_name_H-M   'P 1'
#
loop_
_entity.id
_entity.type
_entity.pdbx_description
1 polymer ?
#
loop_
_entity_poly.entity_id
_entity_poly.type
_entity_poly.pdbx_seq_one_letter_code
_entity_poly.pdbx_strand_id
1 'polypeptide(L)'
;TSQLMLSYLQNFEPLALPDLTWNVFYSRDVEPDGRLPGDMLMDQLNQMLFFISLTGEQLPFAELDFKPWGNAYMHSNLIYIFDLSSKKIKTMDVKTRQIADLKLNVGFFGFQSFVIAKNAIFYRNVDGKLQKFDLVTKTDVFTGQLCDEVSGFGNTIAVYSVNKTTIFDVKGDLVKKKTTPGRFSFDAAGVLVCLEKKEYIDLFDKNLEVKQVKKFKIEKFYTQLGVTQFKDLVNAEKIAKMANSICLPDKAELFEQALQKADWAAVAQFPSLIKDNVGKVLQQLKSCSEEAIYEVVGFQLANSNDLHYLRQFAEAFALNGLNFGAKCQNFATEVKFSIKMEEQRKMINTSLQRMEGKIAQIQEEQSEIKKRVDKMKQLQDFNVQWTKKQLEEHGKAILLIKEWLGV
;
A
#
# COMPACT_ATOMS: atom_id res chain seq x y z
N THR A 1 0.18 2.30 11.91
CA THR A 1 0.95 3.45 11.38
C THR A 1 0.22 4.78 11.57
N SER A 2 -1.08 4.94 11.31
CA SER A 2 -1.76 6.25 11.47
C SER A 2 -1.84 6.76 12.93
N GLN A 3 -2.02 5.89 13.93
CA GLN A 3 -2.03 6.29 15.34
C GLN A 3 -0.67 6.78 15.86
N LEU A 4 0.43 6.21 15.36
CA LEU A 4 1.79 6.61 15.75
C LEU A 4 2.16 7.96 15.12
N MET A 5 1.67 8.25 13.91
CA MET A 5 1.85 9.54 13.24
C MET A 5 1.06 10.65 13.96
N LEU A 6 -0.16 10.36 14.43
CA LEU A 6 -0.97 11.28 15.23
C LEU A 6 -0.33 11.64 16.57
N SER A 7 0.34 10.71 17.26
CA SER A 7 1.00 11.01 18.54
C SER A 7 2.25 11.89 18.37
N TYR A 8 2.97 11.79 17.25
CA TYR A 8 4.10 12.67 16.95
C TYR A 8 3.64 14.09 16.55
N LEU A 9 2.51 14.19 15.83
CA LEU A 9 1.87 15.46 15.47
C LEU A 9 1.15 16.15 16.65
N GLN A 10 1.13 15.60 17.86
CA GLN A 10 0.53 16.29 19.01
C GLN A 10 1.55 17.11 19.82
N ASN A 11 2.85 16.88 19.63
CA ASN A 11 3.91 17.43 20.49
C ASN A 11 4.83 18.47 19.80
N PHE A 12 4.40 19.06 18.69
CA PHE A 12 5.22 20.06 17.98
C PHE A 12 4.98 21.46 18.53
N GLU A 13 6.01 22.08 19.11
CA GLU A 13 5.97 23.49 19.48
C GLU A 13 6.39 24.38 18.30
N PRO A 14 5.58 25.38 17.89
CA PRO A 14 5.92 26.26 16.77
C PRO A 14 7.10 27.17 17.10
N LEU A 15 8.11 27.18 16.23
CA LEU A 15 9.28 28.06 16.32
C LEU A 15 9.00 29.41 15.63
N ALA A 16 9.37 30.51 16.29
CA ALA A 16 9.42 31.85 15.71
C ALA A 16 10.86 32.15 15.29
N LEU A 17 11.06 32.65 14.07
CA LEU A 17 12.40 33.03 13.56
C LEU A 17 12.43 34.52 13.19
N PRO A 18 13.60 35.18 13.33
CA PRO A 18 13.77 36.59 12.98
C PRO A 18 13.66 36.84 11.47
N ASP A 19 13.28 38.08 11.13
CA ASP A 19 12.97 38.59 9.78
C ASP A 19 13.96 38.12 8.71
N LEU A 20 13.50 37.20 7.87
CA LEU A 20 14.17 36.76 6.67
C LEU A 20 13.23 37.05 5.49
N THR A 21 13.60 38.04 4.66
CA THR A 21 12.86 38.51 3.49
C THR A 21 12.94 37.50 2.35
N TRP A 22 12.19 36.40 2.44
CA TRP A 22 12.12 35.40 1.38
C TRP A 22 10.70 35.18 0.84
N ASN A 23 10.66 35.09 -0.50
CA ASN A 23 9.57 34.57 -1.31
C ASN A 23 9.54 33.03 -1.15
N VAL A 24 9.12 32.58 0.02
CA VAL A 24 8.97 31.16 0.36
C VAL A 24 7.60 30.66 -0.10
N PHE A 25 7.59 29.53 -0.79
CA PHE A 25 6.47 29.09 -1.58
C PHE A 25 6.45 27.54 -1.63
N TYR A 26 5.29 26.95 -1.31
CA TYR A 26 5.08 25.65 -0.67
C TYR A 26 4.41 24.59 -1.59
N SER A 27 4.72 23.29 -1.42
CA SER A 27 3.96 22.17 -2.01
C SER A 27 3.99 20.84 -1.24
N ARG A 28 3.03 19.97 -1.57
CA ARG A 28 2.79 18.70 -0.86
C ARG A 28 2.58 17.55 -1.82
N ASP A 29 3.29 16.46 -1.56
CA ASP A 29 2.81 15.09 -1.75
C ASP A 29 3.42 14.19 -0.68
N VAL A 30 2.80 13.05 -0.42
CA VAL A 30 3.20 12.08 0.61
C VAL A 30 3.97 10.93 -0.04
N GLU A 31 5.18 10.62 0.45
CA GLU A 31 5.91 9.41 0.06
C GLU A 31 5.44 8.16 0.85
N PRO A 32 5.63 6.93 0.32
CA PRO A 32 5.20 5.67 0.95
C PRO A 32 5.91 5.32 2.28
N ASP A 33 6.98 6.01 2.62
CA ASP A 33 7.83 5.72 3.78
C ASP A 33 7.42 6.48 5.06
N GLY A 34 6.28 7.17 5.03
CA GLY A 34 5.77 7.93 6.17
C GLY A 34 6.52 9.22 6.44
N ARG A 35 7.42 9.63 5.55
CA ARG A 35 7.92 11.00 5.53
C ARG A 35 6.83 11.88 4.93
N LEU A 36 6.58 13.02 5.57
CA LEU A 36 5.88 14.14 4.95
C LEU A 36 6.99 14.97 4.29
N PRO A 37 7.21 14.90 2.97
CA PRO A 37 7.94 15.92 2.27
C PRO A 37 7.20 17.23 2.51
N GLY A 38 7.72 18.00 3.44
CA GLY A 38 7.38 19.40 3.55
C GLY A 38 7.74 20.08 2.24
N ASP A 39 6.91 21.04 1.88
CA ASP A 39 7.20 22.15 1.00
C ASP A 39 8.71 22.40 0.75
N MET A 40 9.13 22.33 -0.52
CA MET A 40 10.51 22.61 -0.88
C MET A 40 10.76 24.11 -0.93
N LEU A 41 11.79 24.58 -0.21
CA LEU A 41 12.23 25.96 -0.31
C LEU A 41 13.00 26.14 -1.62
N MET A 42 12.73 27.23 -2.31
CA MET A 42 13.51 27.64 -3.47
C MET A 42 14.23 28.93 -3.17
N ASP A 43 15.54 28.90 -3.31
CA ASP A 43 16.36 30.10 -3.31
C ASP A 43 16.62 30.52 -4.75
N GLN A 44 15.89 31.54 -5.18
CA GLN A 44 16.01 32.10 -6.53
C GLN A 44 17.38 32.73 -6.79
N LEU A 45 18.02 33.33 -5.78
CA LEU A 45 19.28 34.06 -5.95
C LEU A 45 20.43 33.07 -6.14
N ASN A 46 20.44 32.03 -5.31
CA ASN A 46 21.47 30.99 -5.35
C ASN A 46 21.09 29.80 -6.25
N GLN A 47 19.89 29.81 -6.84
CA GLN A 47 19.37 28.74 -7.70
C GLN A 47 19.37 27.38 -7.00
N MET A 48 18.94 27.35 -5.74
CA MET A 48 18.98 26.14 -4.90
C MET A 48 17.59 25.68 -4.50
N LEU A 49 17.42 24.36 -4.41
CA LEU A 49 16.29 23.71 -3.75
C LEU A 49 16.72 23.21 -2.38
N PHE A 50 15.85 23.36 -1.38
CA PHE A 50 16.05 22.80 -0.05
C PHE A 50 14.81 22.02 0.38
N PHE A 51 15.03 20.98 1.18
CA PHE A 51 14.00 20.42 2.04
C PHE A 51 13.97 21.15 3.36
N ILE A 52 12.81 21.20 4.00
CA ILE A 52 12.69 21.58 5.40
C ILE A 52 12.59 20.29 6.20
N SER A 53 13.51 20.08 7.13
CA SER A 53 13.45 18.95 8.05
C SER A 53 12.26 19.08 9.00
N LEU A 54 11.91 18.00 9.69
CA LEU A 54 10.90 18.05 10.76
C LEU A 54 11.29 19.00 11.90
N THR A 55 12.57 19.34 12.06
CA THR A 55 13.03 20.30 13.07
C THR A 55 13.04 21.75 12.55
N GLY A 56 12.62 21.99 11.31
CA GLY A 56 12.65 23.30 10.68
C GLY A 56 14.00 23.67 10.05
N GLU A 57 14.96 22.73 10.01
CA GLU A 57 16.26 22.94 9.38
C GLU A 57 16.16 22.94 7.85
N GLN A 58 16.88 23.83 7.19
CA GLN A 58 16.96 23.86 5.73
C GLN A 58 18.05 22.90 5.27
N LEU A 59 17.66 21.83 4.59
CA LEU A 59 18.55 20.81 4.06
C LEU A 59 18.74 21.03 2.56
N PRO A 60 19.93 21.43 2.08
CA PRO A 60 20.18 21.61 0.65
C PRO A 60 19.89 20.31 -0.11
N PHE A 61 19.09 20.39 -1.17
CA PHE A 61 18.70 19.24 -1.98
C PHE A 61 19.43 19.22 -3.33
N ALA A 62 19.30 20.28 -4.11
CA ALA A 62 19.87 20.36 -5.46
C ALA A 62 20.16 21.81 -5.86
N GLU A 63 21.25 21.98 -6.61
CA GLU A 63 21.53 23.20 -7.37
C GLU A 63 20.84 23.10 -8.74
N LEU A 64 20.28 24.22 -9.19
CA LEU A 64 19.57 24.35 -10.46
C LEU A 64 20.42 25.16 -11.42
N ASP A 65 20.44 24.75 -12.68
CA ASP A 65 21.06 25.48 -13.78
C ASP A 65 20.11 26.52 -14.41
N PHE A 66 19.02 26.84 -13.71
CA PHE A 66 18.00 27.80 -14.12
C PHE A 66 17.46 28.57 -12.93
N LYS A 67 16.68 29.62 -13.20
CA LYS A 67 16.18 30.55 -12.18
C LYS A 67 14.79 30.11 -11.68
N PRO A 68 14.68 29.42 -10.53
CA PRO A 68 13.38 29.00 -10.02
C PRO A 68 12.54 30.20 -9.58
N TRP A 69 11.22 30.10 -9.68
CA TRP A 69 10.29 31.10 -9.19
C TRP A 69 8.96 30.48 -8.70
N GLY A 70 8.35 31.10 -7.70
CA GLY A 70 7.08 30.63 -7.12
C GLY A 70 7.27 29.43 -6.20
N ASN A 71 6.32 28.48 -6.21
CA ASN A 71 6.39 27.24 -5.41
C ASN A 71 6.97 26.08 -6.26
N ALA A 72 7.72 25.16 -5.65
CA ALA A 72 8.08 23.88 -6.27
C ALA A 72 7.11 22.80 -5.79
N TYR A 73 6.54 22.01 -6.71
CA TYR A 73 5.56 20.95 -6.44
C TYR A 73 6.16 19.56 -6.50
N MET A 74 6.08 18.74 -5.44
CA MET A 74 6.41 17.32 -5.57
C MET A 74 5.19 16.52 -6.00
N HIS A 75 5.32 15.67 -7.03
CA HIS A 75 4.31 14.70 -7.43
C HIS A 75 4.90 13.49 -8.14
N SER A 76 4.56 12.28 -7.68
CA SER A 76 5.02 11.01 -8.25
C SER A 76 6.56 10.91 -8.42
N ASN A 77 7.33 11.26 -7.38
CA ASN A 77 8.81 11.33 -7.39
C ASN A 77 9.43 12.36 -8.34
N LEU A 78 8.63 13.29 -8.86
CA LEU A 78 9.11 14.43 -9.63
C LEU A 78 8.86 15.73 -8.87
N ILE A 79 9.81 16.65 -8.96
CA ILE A 79 9.66 18.02 -8.46
C ILE A 79 9.40 18.92 -9.66
N TYR A 80 8.25 19.58 -9.68
CA TYR A 80 7.80 20.51 -10.69
C TYR A 80 8.19 21.92 -10.26
N ILE A 81 8.88 22.64 -11.14
CA ILE A 81 9.50 23.93 -10.82
C ILE A 81 9.23 24.87 -11.98
N PHE A 82 8.78 26.09 -11.69
CA PHE A 82 8.68 27.11 -12.73
C PHE A 82 10.03 27.81 -12.90
N ASP A 83 10.55 27.78 -14.13
CA ASP A 83 11.76 28.50 -14.54
C ASP A 83 11.37 29.89 -15.06
N LEU A 84 11.78 30.92 -14.32
CA LEU A 84 11.48 32.31 -14.65
C LEU A 84 12.11 32.74 -15.98
N SER A 85 13.29 32.22 -16.31
CA SER A 85 14.05 32.61 -17.49
C SER A 85 13.40 32.09 -18.76
N SER A 86 13.03 30.80 -18.77
CA SER A 86 12.37 30.18 -19.94
C SER A 86 10.85 30.32 -19.94
N LYS A 87 10.24 30.72 -18.81
CA LYS A 87 8.78 30.76 -18.58
C LYS A 87 8.11 29.40 -18.80
N LYS A 88 8.75 28.33 -18.32
CA LYS A 88 8.26 26.96 -18.45
C LYS A 88 8.26 26.23 -17.12
N ILE A 89 7.45 25.19 -17.02
CA ILE A 89 7.51 24.23 -15.92
C ILE A 89 8.52 23.14 -16.29
N LYS A 90 9.53 22.98 -15.46
CA LYS A 90 10.50 21.90 -15.49
C LYS A 90 10.13 20.85 -14.45
N THR A 91 10.56 19.62 -14.69
CA THR A 91 10.47 18.50 -13.76
C THR A 91 11.87 18.06 -13.39
N MET A 92 12.10 17.73 -12.13
CA MET A 92 13.33 17.11 -11.64
C MET A 92 12.98 15.77 -11.01
N ASP A 93 13.60 14.69 -11.48
CA ASP A 93 13.46 13.38 -10.83
C ASP A 93 14.22 13.37 -9.50
N VAL A 94 13.54 13.01 -8.41
CA VAL A 94 14.11 13.10 -7.04
C VAL A 94 15.34 12.19 -6.88
N LYS A 95 15.39 11.04 -7.57
CA LYS A 95 16.45 10.03 -7.40
C LYS A 95 17.67 10.34 -8.26
N THR A 96 17.43 10.62 -9.53
CA THR A 96 18.47 10.81 -10.56
C THR A 96 18.89 12.26 -10.69
N ARG A 97 18.08 13.19 -10.16
CA ARG A 97 18.24 14.65 -10.29
C ARG A 97 18.23 15.14 -11.74
N GLN A 98 17.73 14.32 -12.67
CA GLN A 98 17.60 14.70 -14.06
C GLN A 98 16.48 15.73 -14.22
N ILE A 99 16.77 16.80 -14.94
CA ILE A 99 15.83 17.88 -15.22
C ILE A 99 15.28 17.73 -16.65
N ALA A 100 13.96 17.84 -16.80
CA ALA A 100 13.27 17.82 -18.09
C ALA A 100 12.25 18.95 -18.21
N ASP A 101 12.10 19.51 -19.40
CA ASP A 101 11.09 20.53 -19.73
C ASP A 101 9.74 19.86 -20.03
N LEU A 102 8.67 20.29 -19.35
CA LEU A 102 7.32 19.78 -19.56
C LEU A 102 6.66 20.36 -20.84
N LYS A 103 7.31 21.33 -21.49
CA LYS A 103 6.91 21.99 -22.74
C LYS A 103 5.54 22.69 -22.66
N LEU A 104 5.18 23.16 -21.47
CA LEU A 104 3.96 23.96 -21.26
C LEU A 104 4.24 25.45 -21.47
N ASN A 105 3.32 26.13 -22.15
CA ASN A 105 3.43 27.57 -22.43
C ASN A 105 2.79 28.37 -21.30
N VAL A 106 3.58 28.64 -20.25
CA VAL A 106 3.08 29.29 -19.04
C VAL A 106 3.19 30.81 -19.16
N GLY A 107 2.07 31.48 -18.94
CA GLY A 107 2.01 32.93 -18.83
C GLY A 107 2.46 33.37 -17.43
N PHE A 108 3.31 34.38 -17.38
CA PHE A 108 3.83 34.91 -16.12
C PHE A 108 3.00 36.09 -15.61
N PHE A 109 2.35 35.93 -14.45
CA PHE A 109 1.74 37.02 -13.68
C PHE A 109 1.66 36.63 -12.20
N GLY A 110 2.18 37.48 -11.30
CA GLY A 110 2.13 37.24 -9.86
C GLY A 110 3.17 36.26 -9.30
N PHE A 111 2.91 35.74 -8.11
CA PHE A 111 3.86 34.92 -7.36
C PHE A 111 3.69 33.43 -7.63
N GLN A 112 2.48 32.95 -7.88
CA GLN A 112 2.20 31.54 -8.15
C GLN A 112 1.85 31.31 -9.62
N SER A 113 2.74 30.61 -10.33
CA SER A 113 2.61 30.38 -11.78
C SER A 113 1.78 29.14 -12.11
N PHE A 114 1.72 28.16 -11.20
CA PHE A 114 0.94 26.95 -11.35
C PHE A 114 0.68 26.31 -9.98
N VAL A 115 -0.25 25.35 -9.95
CA VAL A 115 -0.49 24.46 -8.82
C VAL A 115 -0.76 23.04 -9.30
N ILE A 116 -0.38 22.04 -8.50
CA ILE A 116 -0.80 20.65 -8.70
C ILE A 116 -1.98 20.35 -7.78
N ALA A 117 -3.06 19.82 -8.36
CA ALA A 117 -4.20 19.31 -7.62
C ALA A 117 -4.63 17.97 -8.24
N LYS A 118 -4.65 16.91 -7.43
CA LYS A 118 -4.73 15.51 -7.90
C LYS A 118 -3.61 15.22 -8.91
N ASN A 119 -3.96 14.62 -10.04
CA ASN A 119 -3.04 14.28 -11.12
C ASN A 119 -3.07 15.33 -12.24
N ALA A 120 -3.23 16.62 -11.90
CA ALA A 120 -3.27 17.68 -12.89
C ALA A 120 -2.51 18.93 -12.44
N ILE A 121 -1.83 19.57 -13.38
CA ILE A 121 -1.27 20.92 -13.24
C ILE A 121 -2.33 21.92 -13.72
N PHE A 122 -2.64 22.89 -12.88
CA PHE A 122 -3.42 24.05 -13.23
C PHE A 122 -2.50 25.26 -13.33
N TYR A 123 -2.53 25.95 -14.46
CA TYR A 123 -1.60 27.05 -14.72
C TYR A 123 -2.25 28.12 -15.59
N ARG A 124 -1.72 29.34 -15.52
CA ARG A 124 -2.08 30.43 -16.41
C ARG A 124 -1.28 30.28 -17.70
N ASN A 125 -1.93 30.22 -18.87
CA ASN A 125 -1.23 30.25 -20.14
C ASN A 125 -0.86 31.68 -20.57
N VAL A 126 -0.15 31.81 -21.69
CA VAL A 126 0.27 33.10 -22.26
C VAL A 126 -0.89 34.05 -22.59
N ASP A 127 -2.09 33.52 -22.85
CA ASP A 127 -3.30 34.30 -23.16
C ASP A 127 -4.10 34.74 -21.92
N GLY A 128 -3.58 34.48 -20.71
CA GLY A 128 -4.27 34.81 -19.46
C GLY A 128 -5.48 33.91 -19.18
N LYS A 129 -5.41 32.66 -19.64
CA LYS A 129 -6.44 31.65 -19.46
C LYS A 129 -5.96 30.52 -18.55
N LEU A 130 -6.87 29.94 -17.77
CA LEU A 130 -6.57 28.76 -16.97
C LEU A 130 -6.53 27.51 -17.87
N GLN A 131 -5.40 26.83 -17.87
CA GLN A 131 -5.19 25.53 -18.51
C GLN A 131 -5.11 24.44 -17.45
N LYS A 132 -5.48 23.22 -17.86
CA LYS A 132 -5.36 22.00 -17.07
C LYS A 132 -4.53 20.99 -17.87
N PHE A 133 -3.35 20.67 -17.37
CA PHE A 133 -2.51 19.61 -17.93
C PHE A 133 -2.62 18.34 -17.08
N ASP A 134 -3.10 17.25 -17.67
CA ASP A 134 -3.24 15.96 -17.02
C ASP A 134 -1.91 15.23 -16.94
N LEU A 135 -1.45 14.92 -15.73
CA LEU A 135 -0.13 14.34 -15.46
C LEU A 135 -0.04 12.87 -15.87
N VAL A 136 -1.16 12.16 -16.05
CA VAL A 136 -1.18 10.74 -16.43
C VAL A 136 -1.19 10.62 -17.95
N THR A 137 -2.15 11.25 -18.59
CA THR A 137 -2.37 11.19 -20.04
C THR A 137 -1.49 12.15 -20.83
N LYS A 138 -0.84 13.11 -20.14
CA LYS A 138 -0.02 14.17 -20.73
C LYS A 138 -0.79 15.03 -21.74
N THR A 139 -2.08 15.22 -21.49
CA THR A 139 -2.97 16.03 -22.32
C THR A 139 -3.20 17.40 -21.70
N ASP A 140 -3.28 18.44 -22.53
CA ASP A 140 -3.54 19.81 -22.09
C ASP A 140 -4.94 20.24 -22.52
N VAL A 141 -5.73 20.74 -21.58
CA VAL A 141 -7.14 21.07 -21.78
C VAL A 141 -7.44 22.47 -21.28
N PHE A 142 -8.03 23.27 -22.18
CA PHE A 142 -8.50 24.60 -21.86
C PHE A 142 -9.78 24.55 -21.01
N THR A 143 -9.79 25.27 -19.89
CA THR A 143 -10.91 25.25 -18.94
C THR A 143 -11.99 26.31 -19.21
N GLY A 144 -11.81 27.20 -20.19
CA GLY A 144 -12.73 28.32 -20.44
C GLY A 144 -12.50 29.55 -19.55
N GLN A 145 -11.79 29.42 -18.42
CA GLN A 145 -11.70 30.47 -17.41
C GLN A 145 -10.58 31.48 -17.70
N LEU A 146 -10.83 32.76 -17.42
CA LEU A 146 -9.76 33.76 -17.28
C LEU A 146 -8.99 33.50 -15.98
N CYS A 147 -7.68 33.75 -16.01
CA CYS A 147 -6.79 33.52 -14.88
C CYS A 147 -5.67 34.54 -14.88
N ASP A 148 -5.61 35.32 -13.81
CA ASP A 148 -4.48 36.19 -13.50
C ASP A 148 -3.52 35.47 -12.54
N GLU A 149 -4.05 34.72 -11.58
CA GLU A 149 -3.26 33.91 -10.65
C GLU A 149 -4.04 32.65 -10.26
N VAL A 150 -3.31 31.56 -10.03
CA VAL A 150 -3.87 30.32 -9.50
C VAL A 150 -3.08 29.90 -8.28
N SER A 151 -3.80 29.56 -7.22
CA SER A 151 -3.26 28.94 -6.02
C SER A 151 -4.07 27.69 -5.72
N GLY A 152 -3.55 26.79 -4.90
CA GLY A 152 -4.31 25.60 -4.54
C GLY A 152 -3.83 24.92 -3.28
N PHE A 153 -4.72 24.11 -2.74
CA PHE A 153 -4.54 23.35 -1.53
C PHE A 153 -5.28 22.02 -1.66
N GLY A 154 -4.53 20.91 -1.61
CA GLY A 154 -5.08 19.58 -1.82
C GLY A 154 -5.85 19.47 -3.14
N ASN A 155 -7.14 19.13 -3.04
CA ASN A 155 -8.03 19.00 -4.21
C ASN A 155 -8.84 20.27 -4.49
N THR A 156 -8.47 21.42 -3.93
CA THR A 156 -9.16 22.69 -4.15
C THR A 156 -8.19 23.71 -4.75
N ILE A 157 -8.65 24.45 -5.74
CA ILE A 157 -7.89 25.56 -6.33
C ILE A 157 -8.67 26.87 -6.19
N ALA A 158 -7.94 27.97 -6.10
CA ALA A 158 -8.45 29.32 -6.10
C ALA A 158 -7.87 30.07 -7.29
N VAL A 159 -8.77 30.50 -8.17
CA VAL A 159 -8.44 31.18 -9.43
C VAL A 159 -8.83 32.64 -9.29
N TYR A 160 -7.84 33.52 -9.26
CA TYR A 160 -8.04 34.95 -9.27
C TYR A 160 -8.12 35.45 -10.71
N SER A 161 -9.16 36.23 -11.00
CA SER A 161 -9.32 36.93 -12.27
C SER A 161 -10.20 38.16 -12.07
N VAL A 162 -9.74 39.33 -12.55
CA VAL A 162 -10.52 40.59 -12.55
C VAL A 162 -11.18 40.89 -11.20
N ASN A 163 -10.37 41.22 -10.19
CA ASN A 163 -10.82 41.66 -8.86
C ASN A 163 -11.70 40.66 -8.08
N LYS A 164 -11.76 39.39 -8.49
CA LYS A 164 -12.46 38.33 -7.77
C LYS A 164 -11.67 37.03 -7.80
N THR A 165 -11.88 36.22 -6.78
CA THR A 165 -11.33 34.87 -6.68
C THR A 165 -12.46 33.86 -6.72
N THR A 166 -12.35 32.85 -7.58
CA THR A 166 -13.28 31.72 -7.64
C THR A 166 -12.60 30.46 -7.11
N ILE A 167 -13.22 29.82 -6.13
CA ILE A 167 -12.76 28.60 -5.48
C ILE A 167 -13.44 27.41 -6.17
N PHE A 168 -12.67 26.40 -6.54
CA PHE A 168 -13.13 25.18 -7.20
C PHE A 168 -12.64 23.93 -6.47
N ASP A 169 -13.50 22.93 -6.34
CA ASP A 169 -13.07 21.55 -6.06
C ASP A 169 -12.69 20.85 -7.37
N VAL A 170 -11.59 20.10 -7.33
CA VAL A 170 -11.10 19.30 -8.45
C VAL A 170 -11.59 17.85 -8.28
N LYS A 171 -12.57 17.44 -9.08
CA LYS A 171 -13.14 16.06 -9.06
C LYS A 171 -12.90 15.27 -10.36
N GLY A 172 -12.03 15.78 -11.22
CA GLY A 172 -11.93 15.42 -12.63
C GLY A 172 -12.15 16.70 -13.42
N ASP A 173 -13.34 17.26 -13.27
CA ASP A 173 -13.67 18.63 -13.67
C ASP A 173 -13.58 19.62 -12.51
N LEU A 174 -13.64 20.92 -12.85
CA LEU A 174 -13.69 22.02 -11.90
C LEU A 174 -15.13 22.25 -11.42
N VAL A 175 -15.39 21.95 -10.15
CA VAL A 175 -16.68 22.18 -9.50
C VAL A 175 -16.61 23.47 -8.70
N LYS A 176 -17.25 24.52 -9.19
CA LYS A 176 -17.27 25.83 -8.51
C LYS A 176 -17.91 25.73 -7.13
N LYS A 177 -17.22 26.24 -6.11
CA LYS A 177 -17.69 26.33 -4.72
C LYS A 177 -18.16 27.72 -4.36
N LYS A 178 -17.33 28.72 -4.61
CA LYS A 178 -17.57 30.10 -4.19
C LYS A 178 -16.86 31.08 -5.10
N THR A 179 -17.45 32.26 -5.28
CA THR A 179 -16.75 33.42 -5.86
C THR A 179 -16.81 34.53 -4.83
N THR A 180 -15.67 35.19 -4.59
CA THR A 180 -15.56 36.29 -3.63
C THR A 180 -14.78 37.47 -4.24
N PRO A 181 -15.14 38.73 -3.93
CA PRO A 181 -14.36 39.88 -4.37
C PRO A 181 -13.01 39.97 -3.66
N GLY A 182 -11.94 40.23 -4.39
CA GLY A 182 -10.58 40.34 -3.86
C GLY A 182 -9.65 39.25 -4.39
N ARG A 183 -8.35 39.49 -4.23
CA ARG A 183 -7.27 38.58 -4.60
C ARG A 183 -6.94 37.68 -3.41
N PHE A 184 -7.46 36.46 -3.44
CA PHE A 184 -7.26 35.45 -2.40
C PHE A 184 -6.31 34.38 -2.91
N SER A 185 -5.32 34.02 -2.09
CA SER A 185 -4.35 32.95 -2.39
C SER A 185 -4.19 32.01 -1.21
N PHE A 186 -4.02 30.72 -1.45
CA PHE A 186 -3.79 29.74 -0.39
C PHE A 186 -2.43 29.92 0.29
N ASP A 187 -2.43 29.84 1.62
CA ASP A 187 -1.25 29.56 2.42
C ASP A 187 -1.09 28.05 2.67
N ALA A 188 -0.01 27.66 3.35
CA ALA A 188 0.25 26.26 3.67
C ALA A 188 -0.78 25.68 4.67
N ALA A 189 -1.42 26.50 5.51
CA ALA A 189 -2.46 26.04 6.43
C ALA A 189 -3.84 25.94 5.75
N GLY A 190 -3.93 25.99 4.42
CA GLY A 190 -5.20 25.87 3.69
C GLY A 190 -6.13 27.05 3.98
N VAL A 191 -5.56 28.20 4.36
CA VAL A 191 -6.28 29.45 4.55
C VAL A 191 -6.08 30.28 3.30
N LEU A 192 -7.17 30.75 2.68
CA LEU A 192 -7.07 31.72 1.61
C LEU A 192 -6.91 33.11 2.21
N VAL A 193 -5.90 33.85 1.76
CA VAL A 193 -5.53 35.16 2.31
C VAL A 193 -5.67 36.24 1.25
N CYS A 194 -6.35 37.33 1.60
CA CYS A 194 -6.37 38.56 0.83
C CYS A 194 -5.66 39.67 1.62
N LEU A 195 -4.37 39.86 1.32
CA LEU A 195 -3.51 40.82 2.03
C LEU A 195 -4.00 42.26 1.87
N GLU A 196 -4.46 42.63 0.68
CA GLU A 196 -4.94 43.99 0.34
C GLU A 196 -6.11 44.43 1.24
N LYS A 197 -7.05 43.51 1.50
CA LYS A 197 -8.26 43.77 2.27
C LYS A 197 -8.16 43.38 3.73
N LYS A 198 -7.05 42.76 4.11
CA LYS A 198 -6.87 42.14 5.42
C LYS A 198 -7.94 41.09 5.75
N GLU A 199 -8.29 40.28 4.76
CA GLU A 199 -9.33 39.26 4.85
C GLU A 199 -8.74 37.85 4.69
N TYR A 200 -9.44 36.85 5.23
CA TYR A 200 -9.12 35.45 5.01
C TYR A 200 -10.37 34.58 4.91
N ILE A 201 -10.22 33.39 4.34
CA ILE A 201 -11.23 32.35 4.29
C ILE A 201 -10.58 31.06 4.77
N ASP A 202 -11.15 30.38 5.76
CA ASP A 202 -10.70 29.03 6.11
C ASP A 202 -11.36 28.01 5.17
N LEU A 203 -10.57 27.19 4.50
CA LEU A 203 -11.08 26.15 3.60
C LEU A 203 -12.00 25.15 4.31
N PHE A 204 -11.83 24.96 5.63
CA PHE A 204 -12.65 24.03 6.41
C PHE A 204 -13.92 24.66 6.97
N ASP A 205 -14.16 25.96 6.74
CA ASP A 205 -15.45 26.57 7.02
C ASP A 205 -16.49 26.05 6.02
N LYS A 206 -17.60 25.51 6.54
CA LYS A 206 -18.69 24.94 5.72
C LYS A 206 -19.19 25.90 4.62
N ASN A 207 -19.19 27.21 4.89
CA ASN A 207 -19.69 28.26 4.01
C ASN A 207 -18.58 29.08 3.35
N LEU A 208 -17.30 28.75 3.61
CA LEU A 208 -16.12 29.48 3.13
C LEU A 208 -16.21 30.98 3.40
N GLU A 209 -16.65 31.37 4.60
CA GLU A 209 -16.94 32.77 4.95
C GLU A 209 -15.70 33.67 4.89
N VAL A 210 -15.89 34.89 4.41
CA VAL A 210 -14.82 35.90 4.42
C VAL A 210 -14.77 36.50 5.82
N LYS A 211 -13.63 36.33 6.48
CA LYS A 211 -13.37 36.79 7.84
C LYS A 211 -12.32 37.91 7.80
N GLN A 212 -12.45 38.90 8.69
CA GLN A 212 -11.45 39.97 8.80
C GLN A 212 -10.40 39.62 9.85
N VAL A 213 -9.15 40.01 9.58
CA VAL A 213 -8.07 39.97 10.57
C VAL A 213 -7.86 41.37 11.13
N LYS A 214 -7.94 41.51 12.47
CA LYS A 214 -7.70 42.81 13.13
C LYS A 214 -6.29 43.36 12.86
N LYS A 215 -5.28 42.49 12.85
CA LYS A 215 -3.89 42.79 12.47
C LYS A 215 -3.25 41.53 11.89
N PHE A 216 -2.70 41.62 10.68
CA PHE A 216 -1.76 40.61 10.21
C PHE A 216 -0.49 40.74 11.03
N LYS A 217 -0.12 39.67 11.74
CA LYS A 217 1.24 39.59 12.28
C LYS A 217 2.17 39.36 11.10
N ILE A 218 3.27 40.12 11.07
CA ILE A 218 4.35 39.91 10.08
C ILE A 218 5.03 38.56 10.35
N GLU A 219 4.97 38.10 11.60
CA GLU A 219 5.48 36.81 12.06
C GLU A 219 4.86 35.65 11.27
N LYS A 220 5.73 34.90 10.60
CA LYS A 220 5.42 33.60 10.01
C LYS A 220 5.69 32.52 11.04
N PHE A 221 4.77 31.57 11.19
CA PHE A 221 4.89 30.44 12.12
C PHE A 221 5.12 29.16 11.34
N TYR A 222 6.14 28.40 11.72
CA TYR A 222 6.32 27.03 11.22
C TYR A 222 5.41 26.11 12.02
N THR A 223 4.48 25.46 11.32
CA THR A 223 3.56 24.48 11.91
C THR A 223 3.70 23.15 11.19
N GLN A 224 3.05 22.10 11.71
CA GLN A 224 2.97 20.81 11.04
C GLN A 224 2.25 20.88 9.69
N LEU A 225 1.47 21.94 9.46
CA LEU A 225 0.80 22.24 8.21
C LEU A 225 1.62 23.24 7.38
N GLY A 226 2.94 23.28 7.54
CA GLY A 226 3.80 24.25 6.90
C GLY A 226 3.72 25.65 7.52
N VAL A 227 4.23 26.63 6.79
CA VAL A 227 4.32 28.00 7.30
C VAL A 227 3.01 28.75 7.10
N THR A 228 2.55 29.40 8.16
CA THR A 228 1.32 30.18 8.12
C THR A 228 1.43 31.43 9.01
N GLN A 229 0.63 32.44 8.71
CA GLN A 229 0.41 33.59 9.59
C GLN A 229 -0.74 33.34 10.59
N PHE A 230 -1.45 32.20 10.45
CA PHE A 230 -2.64 31.85 11.21
C PHE A 230 -2.38 30.67 12.14
N LYS A 231 -1.33 30.75 12.96
CA LYS A 231 -0.98 29.70 13.94
C LYS A 231 -2.18 29.26 14.78
N ASP A 232 -3.02 30.20 15.20
CA ASP A 232 -4.20 29.92 16.04
C ASP A 232 -5.28 29.09 15.33
N LEU A 233 -5.26 29.03 13.98
CA LEU A 233 -6.15 28.17 13.20
C LEU A 233 -5.59 26.75 13.03
N VAL A 234 -4.30 26.52 13.28
CA VAL A 234 -3.64 25.21 13.17
C VAL A 234 -3.82 24.43 14.47
N ASN A 235 -5.02 23.87 14.65
CA ASN A 235 -5.36 23.00 15.79
C ASN A 235 -5.37 21.52 15.40
N ALA A 236 -5.41 20.62 16.40
CA ALA A 236 -5.35 19.17 16.19
C ALA A 236 -6.47 18.64 15.26
N GLU A 237 -7.66 19.22 15.33
CA GLU A 237 -8.78 18.85 14.44
C GLU A 237 -8.46 19.19 12.99
N LYS A 238 -7.92 20.39 12.73
CA LYS A 238 -7.51 20.82 11.39
C LYS A 238 -6.36 19.96 10.86
N ILE A 239 -5.38 19.64 11.71
CA ILE A 239 -4.28 18.73 11.36
C ILE A 239 -4.84 17.36 10.95
N ALA A 240 -5.77 16.79 11.72
CA ALA A 240 -6.41 15.52 11.39
C ALA A 240 -7.23 15.59 10.08
N LYS A 241 -8.03 16.64 9.89
CA LYS A 241 -8.78 16.86 8.64
C LYS A 241 -7.86 16.99 7.44
N MET A 242 -6.71 17.64 7.61
CA MET A 242 -5.70 17.80 6.57
C MET A 242 -5.03 16.48 6.22
N ALA A 243 -4.62 15.68 7.20
CA ALA A 243 -4.05 14.35 6.96
C ALA A 243 -4.98 13.49 6.09
N ASN A 244 -6.30 13.56 6.35
CA ASN A 244 -7.31 12.82 5.59
C ASN A 244 -7.62 13.42 4.20
N SER A 245 -7.39 14.72 3.99
CA SER A 245 -7.71 15.41 2.73
C SER A 245 -6.56 15.42 1.73
N ILE A 246 -5.32 15.23 2.22
CA ILE A 246 -4.08 15.29 1.43
C ILE A 246 -3.60 13.90 1.03
N CYS A 247 -3.93 12.85 1.78
CA CYS A 247 -3.68 11.50 1.31
C CYS A 247 -4.52 11.23 0.06
N LEU A 248 -3.86 11.13 -1.10
CA LEU A 248 -4.35 10.25 -2.16
C LEU A 248 -4.67 8.92 -1.48
N PRO A 249 -5.86 8.33 -1.73
CA PRO A 249 -6.15 7.02 -1.16
C PRO A 249 -4.97 6.12 -1.49
N ASP A 250 -4.41 5.51 -0.46
CA ASP A 250 -3.26 4.64 -0.57
C ASP A 250 -3.53 3.65 -1.72
N LYS A 251 -2.50 3.24 -2.46
CA LYS A 251 -2.67 2.19 -3.46
C LYS A 251 -3.37 0.97 -2.85
N ALA A 252 -3.11 0.67 -1.57
CA ALA A 252 -3.84 -0.33 -0.82
C ALA A 252 -5.34 -0.02 -0.68
N GLU A 253 -5.71 1.22 -0.38
CA GLU A 253 -7.11 1.64 -0.28
C GLU A 253 -7.82 1.63 -1.63
N LEU A 254 -7.17 2.14 -2.70
CA LEU A 254 -7.69 2.07 -4.06
C LEU A 254 -7.90 0.61 -4.51
N PHE A 255 -6.94 -0.26 -4.19
CA PHE A 255 -7.05 -1.69 -4.43
C PHE A 255 -8.22 -2.32 -3.66
N GLU A 256 -8.36 -2.05 -2.37
CA GLU A 256 -9.47 -2.58 -1.55
C GLU A 256 -10.82 -2.06 -2.05
N GLN A 257 -10.94 -0.78 -2.41
CA GLN A 257 -12.17 -0.22 -2.98
C GLN A 257 -12.51 -0.84 -4.33
N ALA A 258 -11.51 -1.03 -5.20
CA ALA A 258 -11.70 -1.69 -6.50
C ALA A 258 -12.13 -3.15 -6.32
N LEU A 259 -11.48 -3.87 -5.38
CA LEU A 259 -11.80 -5.25 -5.05
C LEU A 259 -13.23 -5.39 -4.48
N GLN A 260 -13.64 -4.50 -3.57
CA GLN A 260 -15.00 -4.46 -3.02
C GLN A 260 -16.08 -4.19 -4.07
N LYS A 261 -15.74 -3.41 -5.10
CA LYS A 261 -16.65 -3.10 -6.22
C LYS A 261 -16.60 -4.13 -7.34
N ALA A 262 -15.75 -5.15 -7.23
CA ALA A 262 -15.43 -6.08 -8.31
C ALA A 262 -15.00 -5.37 -9.61
N ASP A 263 -14.31 -4.22 -9.49
CA ASP A 263 -13.72 -3.50 -10.63
C ASP A 263 -12.38 -4.13 -10.99
N TRP A 264 -12.45 -5.27 -11.68
CA TRP A 264 -11.29 -6.10 -11.96
C TRP A 264 -10.23 -5.43 -12.85
N ALA A 265 -10.66 -4.55 -13.76
CA ALA A 265 -9.76 -3.77 -14.59
C ALA A 265 -8.90 -2.81 -13.75
N ALA A 266 -9.50 -2.18 -12.73
CA ALA A 266 -8.76 -1.37 -11.77
C ALA A 266 -7.86 -2.22 -10.85
N VAL A 267 -8.35 -3.37 -10.36
CA VAL A 267 -7.54 -4.31 -9.54
C VAL A 267 -6.29 -4.76 -10.30
N ALA A 268 -6.39 -5.01 -11.60
CA ALA A 268 -5.28 -5.48 -12.45
C ALA A 268 -4.11 -4.49 -12.53
N GLN A 269 -4.32 -3.23 -12.21
CA GLN A 269 -3.28 -2.20 -12.17
C GLN A 269 -2.33 -2.34 -10.96
N PHE A 270 -2.63 -3.25 -10.01
CA PHE A 270 -1.85 -3.43 -8.78
C PHE A 270 -1.30 -4.86 -8.57
N PRO A 271 -0.41 -5.39 -9.44
CA PRO A 271 0.08 -6.78 -9.34
C PRO A 271 0.72 -7.16 -8.00
N SER A 272 1.44 -6.23 -7.37
CA SER A 272 2.05 -6.46 -6.05
C SER A 272 1.00 -6.61 -4.94
N LEU A 273 -0.08 -5.82 -4.98
CA LEU A 273 -1.14 -5.90 -3.98
C LEU A 273 -2.02 -7.13 -4.16
N ILE A 274 -2.19 -7.61 -5.41
CA ILE A 274 -2.80 -8.92 -5.68
C ILE A 274 -1.97 -10.02 -4.99
N LYS A 275 -0.64 -9.94 -5.06
CA LYS A 275 0.26 -10.90 -4.40
C LYS A 275 0.10 -10.91 -2.90
N ASP A 276 0.12 -9.74 -2.28
CA ASP A 276 0.07 -9.62 -0.83
C ASP A 276 -1.33 -9.96 -0.28
N ASN A 277 -2.37 -9.91 -1.12
CA ASN A 277 -3.76 -10.15 -0.75
C ASN A 277 -4.41 -11.32 -1.52
N VAL A 278 -3.62 -12.31 -1.95
CA VAL A 278 -4.09 -13.39 -2.83
C VAL A 278 -5.34 -14.11 -2.29
N GLY A 279 -5.44 -14.31 -0.97
CA GLY A 279 -6.61 -14.94 -0.34
C GLY A 279 -7.91 -14.14 -0.53
N LYS A 280 -7.87 -12.81 -0.42
CA LYS A 280 -9.05 -11.95 -0.64
C LYS A 280 -9.47 -11.93 -2.10
N VAL A 281 -8.47 -11.91 -3.00
CA VAL A 281 -8.71 -11.94 -4.46
C VAL A 281 -9.35 -13.27 -4.85
N LEU A 282 -8.83 -14.40 -4.36
CA LEU A 282 -9.35 -15.74 -4.63
C LEU A 282 -10.82 -15.92 -4.21
N GLN A 283 -11.22 -15.37 -3.06
CA GLN A 283 -12.60 -15.43 -2.58
C GLN A 283 -13.62 -14.83 -3.56
N GLN A 284 -13.20 -13.85 -4.37
CA GLN A 284 -14.05 -13.14 -5.32
C GLN A 284 -13.73 -13.50 -6.77
N LEU A 285 -12.66 -14.25 -7.03
CA LEU A 285 -12.13 -14.51 -8.38
C LEU A 285 -13.14 -15.17 -9.32
N LYS A 286 -14.15 -15.89 -8.81
CA LYS A 286 -15.21 -16.51 -9.62
C LYS A 286 -16.02 -15.50 -10.45
N SER A 287 -16.10 -14.22 -10.04
CA SER A 287 -16.78 -13.16 -10.81
C SER A 287 -15.83 -12.36 -11.72
N CYS A 288 -14.55 -12.72 -11.76
CA CYS A 288 -13.53 -12.04 -12.55
C CYS A 288 -13.42 -12.62 -13.96
N SER A 289 -13.44 -11.76 -14.98
CA SER A 289 -13.16 -12.13 -16.38
C SER A 289 -11.82 -11.58 -16.90
N GLU A 290 -11.03 -10.93 -16.05
CA GLU A 290 -9.77 -10.26 -16.43
C GLU A 290 -8.59 -11.22 -16.40
N GLU A 291 -8.06 -11.59 -17.57
CA GLU A 291 -6.96 -12.55 -17.73
C GLU A 291 -5.70 -12.15 -16.91
N ALA A 292 -5.38 -10.86 -16.86
CA ALA A 292 -4.21 -10.36 -16.14
C ALA A 292 -4.23 -10.72 -14.63
N ILE A 293 -5.42 -10.76 -14.02
CA ILE A 293 -5.57 -11.18 -12.61
C ILE A 293 -5.22 -12.67 -12.48
N TYR A 294 -5.73 -13.50 -13.39
CA TYR A 294 -5.47 -14.93 -13.39
C TYR A 294 -4.01 -15.25 -13.67
N GLU A 295 -3.31 -14.49 -14.51
CA GLU A 295 -1.87 -14.65 -14.72
C GLU A 295 -1.09 -14.41 -13.42
N VAL A 296 -1.39 -13.31 -12.72
CA VAL A 296 -0.69 -12.93 -11.49
C VAL A 296 -0.95 -13.95 -10.38
N VAL A 297 -2.21 -14.34 -10.17
CA VAL A 297 -2.60 -15.33 -9.15
C VAL A 297 -2.08 -16.72 -9.51
N GLY A 298 -2.23 -17.14 -10.77
CA GLY A 298 -1.76 -18.45 -11.26
C GLY A 298 -0.25 -18.62 -11.11
N PHE A 299 0.53 -17.60 -11.46
CA PHE A 299 1.98 -17.60 -11.27
C PHE A 299 2.39 -17.79 -9.80
N GLN A 300 1.68 -17.14 -8.87
CA GLN A 300 1.96 -17.28 -7.44
C GLN A 300 1.61 -18.67 -6.92
N LEU A 301 0.51 -19.24 -7.41
CA LEU A 301 0.02 -20.53 -6.96
C LEU A 301 0.74 -21.72 -7.58
N ALA A 302 1.40 -21.56 -8.74
CA ALA A 302 2.14 -22.63 -9.41
C ALA A 302 3.14 -23.35 -8.48
N ASN A 303 3.70 -22.65 -7.50
CA ASN A 303 4.64 -23.19 -6.51
C ASN A 303 4.09 -23.24 -5.08
N SER A 304 2.77 -23.06 -4.91
CA SER A 304 2.13 -23.09 -3.59
C SER A 304 1.76 -24.52 -3.19
N ASN A 305 1.86 -24.81 -1.89
CA ASN A 305 1.38 -26.06 -1.28
C ASN A 305 -0.01 -25.89 -0.64
N ASP A 306 -0.62 -24.70 -0.71
CA ASP A 306 -1.93 -24.45 -0.14
C ASP A 306 -3.04 -25.02 -1.03
N LEU A 307 -3.44 -26.26 -0.73
CA LEU A 307 -4.47 -26.98 -1.48
C LEU A 307 -5.82 -26.25 -1.51
N HIS A 308 -6.13 -25.43 -0.50
CA HIS A 308 -7.37 -24.67 -0.47
C HIS A 308 -7.37 -23.59 -1.55
N TYR A 309 -6.28 -22.81 -1.65
CA TYR A 309 -6.13 -21.78 -2.67
C TYR A 309 -5.97 -22.35 -4.07
N LEU A 310 -5.23 -23.44 -4.23
CA LEU A 310 -5.12 -24.15 -5.52
C LEU A 310 -6.50 -24.55 -6.05
N ARG A 311 -7.38 -25.09 -5.19
CA ARG A 311 -8.74 -25.49 -5.58
C ARG A 311 -9.63 -24.29 -5.91
N GLN A 312 -9.62 -23.23 -5.10
CA GLN A 312 -10.39 -22.02 -5.41
C GLN A 312 -10.00 -21.42 -6.77
N PHE A 313 -8.69 -21.37 -7.05
CA PHE A 313 -8.21 -20.91 -8.35
C PHE A 313 -8.67 -21.83 -9.48
N ALA A 314 -8.51 -23.16 -9.35
CA ALA A 314 -8.90 -24.11 -10.38
C ALA A 314 -10.41 -24.04 -10.68
N GLU A 315 -11.25 -23.85 -9.66
CA GLU A 315 -12.69 -23.65 -9.81
C GLU A 315 -13.02 -22.34 -10.53
N ALA A 316 -12.41 -21.23 -10.12
CA ALA A 316 -12.63 -19.93 -10.77
C ALA A 316 -12.11 -19.92 -12.22
N PHE A 317 -11.00 -20.60 -12.50
CA PHE A 317 -10.45 -20.73 -13.84
C PHE A 317 -11.34 -21.59 -14.74
N ALA A 318 -11.97 -22.64 -14.21
CA ALA A 318 -12.92 -23.46 -14.98
C ALA A 318 -14.14 -22.67 -15.45
N LEU A 319 -14.54 -21.62 -14.73
CA LEU A 319 -15.69 -20.76 -15.09
C LEU A 319 -15.33 -19.72 -16.15
N ASN A 320 -14.19 -19.03 -15.99
CA ASN A 320 -13.88 -17.84 -16.78
C ASN A 320 -12.70 -18.02 -17.74
N GLY A 321 -11.83 -18.99 -17.49
CA GLY A 321 -10.50 -19.08 -18.11
C GLY A 321 -10.40 -19.89 -19.39
N LEU A 322 -11.52 -20.37 -19.95
CA LEU A 322 -11.50 -21.21 -21.17
C LEU A 322 -10.83 -20.52 -22.36
N ASN A 323 -11.03 -19.20 -22.50
CA ASN A 323 -10.55 -18.41 -23.63
C ASN A 323 -9.27 -17.61 -23.34
N PHE A 324 -8.66 -17.79 -22.16
CA PHE A 324 -7.41 -17.10 -21.83
C PHE A 324 -6.24 -17.65 -22.63
N GLY A 325 -5.22 -16.80 -22.81
CA GLY A 325 -4.00 -17.11 -23.53
C GLY A 325 -3.19 -18.25 -22.92
N ALA A 326 -2.25 -18.76 -23.72
CA ALA A 326 -1.47 -19.96 -23.40
C ALA A 326 -0.72 -19.86 -22.05
N LYS A 327 -0.27 -18.66 -21.68
CA LYS A 327 0.43 -18.42 -20.41
C LYS A 327 -0.47 -18.72 -19.21
N CYS A 328 -1.69 -18.20 -19.21
CA CYS A 328 -2.71 -18.51 -18.20
C CYS A 328 -3.06 -19.99 -18.17
N GLN A 329 -3.23 -20.62 -19.34
CA GLN A 329 -3.51 -22.06 -19.45
C GLN A 329 -2.40 -22.93 -18.84
N ASN A 330 -1.13 -22.55 -19.01
CA ASN A 330 0.01 -23.25 -18.45
C ASN A 330 -0.03 -23.21 -16.92
N PHE A 331 -0.25 -22.04 -16.31
CA PHE A 331 -0.39 -21.94 -14.85
C PHE A 331 -1.58 -22.76 -14.32
N ALA A 332 -2.72 -22.74 -15.01
CA ALA A 332 -3.86 -23.56 -14.63
C ALA A 332 -3.56 -25.06 -14.70
N THR A 333 -2.76 -25.49 -15.68
CA THR A 333 -2.31 -26.88 -15.82
C THR A 333 -1.38 -27.28 -14.67
N GLU A 334 -0.41 -26.43 -14.33
CA GLU A 334 0.50 -26.64 -13.20
C GLU A 334 -0.27 -26.73 -11.87
N VAL A 335 -1.21 -25.82 -11.62
CA VAL A 335 -2.06 -25.85 -10.42
C VAL A 335 -2.88 -27.15 -10.34
N LYS A 336 -3.51 -27.59 -11.44
CA LYS A 336 -4.25 -28.87 -11.49
C LYS A 336 -3.34 -30.07 -11.22
N PHE A 337 -2.12 -30.05 -11.75
CA PHE A 337 -1.13 -31.09 -11.50
C PHE A 337 -0.75 -31.14 -10.02
N SER A 338 -0.48 -29.99 -9.39
CA SER A 338 -0.17 -29.89 -7.96
C SER A 338 -1.30 -30.42 -7.08
N ILE A 339 -2.57 -30.12 -7.40
CA ILE A 339 -3.74 -30.68 -6.69
C ILE A 339 -3.74 -32.21 -6.76
N LYS A 340 -3.57 -32.78 -7.96
CA LYS A 340 -3.57 -34.23 -8.17
C LYS A 340 -2.44 -34.92 -7.41
N MET A 341 -1.24 -34.34 -7.41
CA MET A 341 -0.09 -34.88 -6.69
C MET A 341 -0.31 -34.90 -5.18
N GLU A 342 -0.92 -33.85 -4.63
CA GLU A 342 -1.21 -33.77 -3.20
C GLU A 342 -2.30 -34.76 -2.78
N GLU A 343 -3.32 -34.97 -3.62
CA GLU A 343 -4.35 -36.00 -3.39
C GLU A 343 -3.76 -37.42 -3.42
N GLN A 344 -2.88 -37.70 -4.37
CA GLN A 344 -2.15 -38.98 -4.41
C GLN A 344 -1.28 -39.17 -3.17
N ARG A 345 -0.56 -38.13 -2.74
CA ARG A 345 0.25 -38.17 -1.51
C ARG A 345 -0.61 -38.49 -0.28
N LYS A 346 -1.78 -37.85 -0.14
CA LYS A 346 -2.73 -38.15 0.95
C LYS A 346 -3.24 -39.59 0.92
N MET A 347 -3.52 -40.12 -0.27
CA MET A 347 -3.94 -41.52 -0.44
C MET A 347 -2.82 -42.49 -0.02
N ILE A 348 -1.59 -42.24 -0.47
CA ILE A 348 -0.42 -43.04 -0.10
C ILE A 348 -0.19 -43.01 1.40
N ASN A 349 -0.20 -41.84 2.03
CA ASN A 349 -0.01 -41.69 3.48
C ASN A 349 -1.10 -42.43 4.26
N THR A 350 -2.35 -42.36 3.82
CA THR A 350 -3.47 -43.10 4.43
C THR A 350 -3.25 -44.62 4.30
N SER A 351 -2.77 -45.08 3.14
CA SER A 351 -2.45 -46.49 2.92
C SER A 351 -1.28 -46.97 3.78
N LEU A 352 -0.24 -46.15 3.94
CA LEU A 352 0.90 -46.42 4.81
C LEU A 352 0.46 -46.58 6.27
N GLN A 353 -0.32 -45.63 6.80
CA GLN A 353 -0.86 -45.71 8.16
C GLN A 353 -1.68 -46.99 8.41
N ARG A 354 -2.48 -47.42 7.42
CA ARG A 354 -3.20 -48.69 7.51
C ARG A 354 -2.28 -49.90 7.53
N MET A 355 -1.19 -49.87 6.75
CA MET A 355 -0.20 -50.96 6.77
C MET A 355 0.55 -51.01 8.09
N GLU A 356 0.95 -49.86 8.65
CA GLU A 356 1.58 -49.77 9.98
C GLU A 356 0.66 -50.36 11.06
N GLY A 357 -0.63 -50.04 11.03
CA GLY A 357 -1.61 -50.62 11.94
C GLY A 357 -1.72 -52.16 11.83
N LYS A 358 -1.69 -52.70 10.59
CA LYS A 358 -1.69 -54.16 10.38
C LYS A 358 -0.40 -54.82 10.86
N ILE A 359 0.76 -54.18 10.66
CA ILE A 359 2.04 -54.70 11.15
C ILE A 359 2.03 -54.78 12.68
N ALA A 360 1.52 -53.76 13.36
CA ALA A 360 1.39 -53.76 14.81
C ALA A 360 0.49 -54.92 15.30
N GLN A 361 -0.64 -55.15 14.63
CA GLN A 361 -1.54 -56.28 14.94
C GLN A 361 -0.84 -57.64 14.75
N ILE A 362 -0.12 -57.84 13.64
CA ILE A 362 0.63 -59.08 13.39
C ILE A 362 1.70 -59.30 14.47
N GLN A 363 2.40 -58.24 14.89
CA GLN A 363 3.39 -58.33 15.96
C GLN A 363 2.76 -58.73 17.30
N GLU A 364 1.57 -58.22 17.60
CA GLU A 364 0.80 -58.62 18.78
C GLU A 364 0.40 -60.10 18.72
N GLU A 365 -0.18 -60.55 17.60
CA GLU A 365 -0.55 -61.95 17.37
C GLU A 365 0.67 -62.88 17.46
N GLN A 366 1.81 -62.49 16.88
CA GLN A 366 3.07 -63.24 17.00
C GLN A 366 3.54 -63.36 18.45
N SER A 367 3.38 -62.30 19.25
CA SER A 367 3.72 -62.32 20.68
C SER A 367 2.84 -63.30 21.47
N GLU A 368 1.55 -63.38 21.13
CA GLU A 368 0.62 -64.33 21.75
C GLU A 368 0.94 -65.77 21.35
N ILE A 369 1.19 -66.01 20.06
CA ILE A 369 1.58 -67.34 19.55
C ILE A 369 2.85 -67.79 20.27
N LYS A 370 3.85 -66.90 20.41
CA LYS A 370 5.08 -67.22 21.14
C LYS A 370 4.81 -67.64 22.59
N LYS A 371 3.96 -66.90 23.32
CA LYS A 371 3.55 -67.27 24.69
C LYS A 371 2.87 -68.66 24.73
N ARG A 372 2.02 -68.98 23.75
CA ARG A 372 1.36 -70.29 23.65
C ARG A 372 2.37 -71.40 23.39
N VAL A 373 3.32 -71.19 22.47
CA VAL A 373 4.41 -72.12 22.16
C VAL A 373 5.27 -72.40 23.40
N ASP A 374 5.65 -71.36 24.14
CA ASP A 374 6.42 -71.51 25.37
C ASP A 374 5.67 -72.34 26.42
N LYS A 375 4.35 -72.11 26.56
CA LYS A 375 3.49 -72.91 27.47
C LYS A 375 3.39 -74.37 27.04
N MET A 376 3.23 -74.64 25.74
CA MET A 376 3.21 -76.02 25.22
C MET A 376 4.55 -76.72 25.46
N LYS A 377 5.67 -76.02 25.28
CA LYS A 377 7.01 -76.54 25.56
C LYS A 377 7.18 -76.91 27.04
N GLN A 378 6.76 -76.03 27.96
CA GLN A 378 6.78 -76.33 29.39
C GLN A 378 5.93 -77.56 29.75
N LEU A 379 4.75 -77.71 29.15
CA LEU A 379 3.89 -78.87 29.36
C LEU A 379 4.53 -80.16 28.82
N GLN A 380 5.15 -80.08 27.64
CA GLN A 380 5.88 -81.20 27.05
C GLN A 380 7.07 -81.61 27.92
N ASP A 381 7.87 -80.64 28.38
CA ASP A 381 9.01 -80.89 29.28
C ASP A 381 8.53 -81.55 30.58
N PHE A 382 7.43 -81.06 31.16
CA PHE A 382 6.79 -81.69 32.33
C PHE A 382 6.39 -83.14 32.06
N ASN A 383 5.70 -83.41 30.93
CA ASN A 383 5.27 -84.76 30.57
C ASN A 383 6.45 -85.71 30.35
N VAL A 384 7.54 -85.23 29.73
CA VAL A 384 8.78 -85.99 29.54
C VAL A 384 9.41 -86.35 30.89
N GLN A 385 9.54 -85.38 31.80
CA GLN A 385 10.08 -85.61 33.14
C GLN A 385 9.21 -86.57 33.96
N TRP A 386 7.89 -86.41 33.91
CA TRP A 386 6.95 -87.29 34.60
C TRP A 386 7.05 -88.74 34.08
N THR A 387 7.08 -88.92 32.76
CA THR A 387 7.23 -90.24 32.13
C THR A 387 8.55 -90.90 32.50
N LYS A 388 9.65 -90.13 32.50
CA LYS A 388 10.97 -90.61 32.93
C LYS A 388 10.93 -91.11 34.38
N LYS A 389 10.31 -90.34 35.29
CA LYS A 389 10.13 -90.72 36.70
C LYS A 389 9.32 -92.01 36.85
N GLN A 390 8.21 -92.15 36.12
CA GLN A 390 7.40 -93.38 36.12
C GLN A 390 8.19 -94.60 35.64
N LEU A 391 9.00 -94.46 34.58
CA LEU A 391 9.87 -95.52 34.09
C LEU A 391 10.95 -95.91 35.13
N GLU A 392 11.54 -94.94 35.82
CA GLU A 392 12.49 -95.19 36.92
C GLU A 392 11.81 -95.93 38.10
N GLU A 393 10.60 -95.53 38.48
CA GLU A 393 9.80 -96.19 39.53
C GLU A 393 9.44 -97.64 39.14
N HIS A 394 8.99 -97.86 37.90
CA HIS A 394 8.73 -99.21 37.37
C HIS A 394 10.01 -100.05 37.32
N GLY A 395 11.14 -99.47 36.91
CA GLY A 395 12.44 -100.16 36.92
C GLY A 395 12.84 -100.65 38.31
N LYS A 396 12.61 -99.82 39.35
CA LYS A 396 12.83 -100.21 40.76
C LYS A 396 11.88 -101.32 41.21
N ALA A 397 10.60 -101.23 40.84
CA ALA A 397 9.61 -102.27 41.17
C ALA A 397 9.96 -103.62 40.53
N ILE A 398 10.42 -103.62 39.28
CA ILE A 398 10.89 -104.85 38.60
C ILE A 398 12.10 -105.45 39.33
N LEU A 399 13.05 -104.63 39.79
CA LEU A 399 14.20 -105.11 40.58
C LEU A 399 13.74 -105.77 41.89
N LEU A 400 12.80 -105.17 42.62
CA LEU A 400 12.22 -105.75 43.84
C LEU A 400 11.51 -107.07 43.57
N ILE A 401 10.75 -107.17 42.47
CA ILE A 401 10.08 -108.41 42.08
C ILE A 401 11.11 -109.50 41.76
N LYS A 402 12.20 -109.16 41.05
CA LYS A 402 13.29 -110.09 40.75
C LYS A 402 13.96 -110.61 42.02
N GLU A 403 14.29 -109.71 42.96
CA GLU A 403 14.81 -110.09 44.29
C GLU A 403 13.86 -111.03 45.03
N TRP A 404 12.55 -110.75 45.00
CA TRP A 404 11.54 -111.57 45.67
C TRP A 404 11.38 -112.96 45.05
N LEU A 405 11.53 -113.09 43.73
CA LEU A 405 11.46 -114.34 43.00
C LEU A 405 12.77 -115.15 43.03
N GLY A 406 13.88 -114.57 43.50
CA GLY A 406 15.18 -115.22 43.55
C GLY A 406 15.84 -115.43 42.19
N VAL A 407 15.57 -114.55 41.21
CA VAL A 407 16.06 -114.63 39.81
C VAL A 407 16.92 -113.42 39.43
#